data_AF-A0A353QZM8-F1
#
_entry.id   AF-A0A353QZM8-F1
#
_cell.length_a   1.000
_cell.length_b   1.000
_cell.length_c   1.000
_cell.angle_alpha   90.00
_cell.angle_beta   90.00
_cell.angle_gamma   90.00
#
_symmetry.space_group_name_H-M   'P 1'
#
loop_
_entity.id
_entity.type
_entity.pdbx_description
1 polymer ?
#
loop_
_entity_poly.entity_id
_entity_poly.type
_entity_poly.pdbx_seq_one_letter_code
_entity_poly.pdbx_strand_id
1 'polypeptide(L)' 'KINLIPFNPFPGTSYRRSSPAAVSRFQELLLNRGYIVTVRRTRGDDIDAACGQLAGQVHNRLRRLDVRPEIRA' A
#
# COMPACT_ATOMS: atom_id res chain seq x y z
N LYS A 1 -10.15 -12.76 -12.79
CA LYS A 1 -10.39 -12.69 -11.32
C LYS A 1 -9.68 -11.45 -10.78
N ILE A 2 -10.37 -10.60 -10.04
CA ILE A 2 -9.86 -9.32 -9.49
C ILE A 2 -9.90 -9.41 -7.97
N ASN A 3 -8.86 -8.94 -7.29
CA ASN A 3 -8.79 -8.88 -5.84
C ASN A 3 -8.62 -7.44 -5.37
N LEU A 4 -9.66 -6.86 -4.79
CA LEU A 4 -9.64 -5.52 -4.23
C LEU A 4 -8.93 -5.56 -2.88
N ILE A 5 -7.92 -4.70 -2.72
CA ILE A 5 -7.19 -4.52 -1.46
C ILE A 5 -7.46 -3.10 -1.00
N PRO A 6 -8.29 -2.91 0.04
CA PRO A 6 -8.40 -1.61 0.67
C PRO A 6 -7.03 -1.14 1.13
N PHE A 7 -6.69 0.10 0.83
CA PHE A 7 -5.38 0.66 1.15
C PHE A 7 -5.10 0.58 2.67
N ASN A 8 -3.89 0.16 3.04
CA ASN A 8 -3.41 0.18 4.43
C ASN A 8 -2.50 1.40 4.59
N PRO A 9 -2.91 2.43 5.35
CA PRO A 9 -2.09 3.62 5.52
C PRO A 9 -0.82 3.32 6.31
N PHE A 10 0.23 4.10 6.04
CA PHE A 10 1.51 4.09 6.76
C PHE A 10 2.05 5.53 6.88
N PRO A 11 3.07 5.81 7.71
CA PRO A 11 3.60 7.18 7.82
C PRO A 11 4.16 7.71 6.48
N GLY A 12 3.79 8.94 6.11
CA GLY A 12 4.31 9.61 4.91
C GLY A 12 3.50 9.44 3.61
N THR A 13 2.40 8.67 3.62
CA THR A 13 1.48 8.60 2.48
C THR A 13 0.43 9.72 2.52
N SER A 14 0.12 10.31 1.37
CA SER A 14 -1.00 11.25 1.19
C SER A 14 -2.35 10.57 0.97
N TYR A 15 -2.35 9.26 0.70
CA TYR A 15 -3.55 8.49 0.36
C TYR A 15 -4.28 7.99 1.61
N ARG A 16 -5.58 7.73 1.45
CA ARG A 16 -6.45 7.17 2.49
C ARG A 16 -7.14 5.91 2.01
N ARG A 17 -7.49 5.05 2.98
CA ARG A 17 -8.31 3.86 2.72
C ARG A 17 -9.68 4.30 2.18
N SER A 18 -10.10 3.71 1.07
CA SER A 18 -11.45 3.89 0.54
C SER A 18 -12.49 3.44 1.56
N SER A 19 -13.62 4.16 1.65
CA SER A 19 -14.69 3.77 2.55
C SER A 19 -15.28 2.39 2.17
N PRO A 20 -15.83 1.63 3.13
CA PRO A 20 -16.45 0.34 2.83
C PRO A 20 -17.52 0.42 1.73
N ALA A 21 -18.33 1.49 1.75
CA ALA A 21 -19.35 1.73 0.73
C ALA A 21 -18.76 1.97 -0.66
N ALA A 22 -17.64 2.69 -0.77
CA ALA A 22 -16.96 2.90 -2.05
C ALA A 22 -16.37 1.59 -2.61
N VAL A 23 -15.79 0.75 -1.73
CA VAL A 23 -15.28 -0.57 -2.13
C VAL A 23 -16.42 -1.48 -2.60
N SER A 24 -17.57 -1.50 -1.91
CA SER A 24 -18.75 -2.29 -2.33
C SER A 24 -19.27 -1.86 -3.69
N ARG A 25 -19.46 -0.55 -3.91
CA ARG A 25 -19.92 -0.04 -5.22
C ARG A 25 -18.97 -0.40 -6.35
N PHE A 26 -17.67 -0.33 -6.11
CA PHE A 26 -16.68 -0.69 -7.12
C PHE A 26 -16.67 -2.21 -7.38
N GLN A 27 -16.82 -3.02 -6.33
CA GLN A 27 -16.96 -4.47 -6.45
C GLN A 27 -18.19 -4.83 -7.30
N GLU A 28 -19.37 -4.27 -6.98
CA GLU A 28 -20.62 -4.48 -7.72
C GLU A 28 -20.48 -4.09 -9.19
N LEU A 29 -19.85 -2.95 -9.47
CA LEU A 29 -19.61 -2.47 -10.82
C LEU A 29 -18.79 -3.46 -11.67
N LEU A 30 -17.82 -4.13 -11.06
CA LEU A 30 -16.99 -5.14 -11.71
C LEU A 30 -17.71 -6.49 -11.83
N LEU A 31 -18.45 -6.91 -10.80
CA LEU A 31 -19.29 -8.11 -10.84
C LEU A 31 -20.33 -8.02 -11.98
N ASN A 32 -20.99 -6.86 -12.12
CA ASN A 32 -21.96 -6.61 -13.19
C ASN A 32 -21.35 -6.63 -14.59
N ARG A 33 -20.03 -6.50 -14.70
CA ARG A 33 -19.29 -6.65 -15.97
C ARG A 33 -18.77 -8.07 -16.21
N GLY A 34 -19.18 -9.03 -15.38
CA GLY A 34 -18.81 -10.45 -15.51
C GLY A 34 -17.46 -10.82 -14.89
N TYR A 35 -16.83 -9.94 -14.11
CA TYR A 35 -15.58 -10.27 -13.42
C TYR A 35 -15.86 -10.99 -12.10
N ILE A 36 -15.09 -12.04 -11.80
CA ILE A 36 -15.02 -12.61 -10.44
C ILE A 36 -14.20 -11.65 -9.57
N VAL A 37 -14.83 -11.04 -8.56
CA VAL A 37 -14.19 -10.05 -7.68
C VAL A 37 -14.25 -10.46 -6.21
N THR A 38 -13.11 -10.42 -5.54
CA THR A 38 -12.97 -10.62 -4.09
C THR A 38 -12.47 -9.35 -3.42
N VAL A 39 -12.86 -9.12 -2.17
CA VAL A 39 -12.27 -8.06 -1.32
C VAL A 39 -11.41 -8.72 -0.27
N ARG A 40 -10.13 -8.36 -0.22
CA ARG A 40 -9.20 -8.85 0.80
C ARG A 40 -9.54 -8.21 2.14
N ARG A 41 -9.93 -9.02 3.12
CA ARG A 41 -9.98 -8.57 4.52
C ARG A 41 -8.56 -8.28 4.99
N THR A 42 -8.36 -7.09 5.55
CA THR A 42 -7.11 -6.76 6.24
C THR A 42 -6.96 -7.69 7.43
N ARG A 43 -5.80 -8.33 7.57
CA ARG A 43 -5.41 -9.09 8.77
C ARG A 43 -4.15 -8.40 9.31
N GLY A 44 -4.11 -8.14 10.61
CA GLY A 44 -2.97 -7.49 11.26
C GLY A 44 -2.91 -5.96 11.16
N ASP A 45 -4.03 -5.29 10.83
CA ASP A 45 -4.13 -3.81 10.86
C ASP A 45 -3.98 -3.24 12.27
N ASP A 46 -4.34 -4.05 13.26
CA ASP A 46 -4.26 -3.81 14.70
C ASP A 46 -2.83 -3.96 15.27
N ILE A 47 -1.93 -4.58 14.51
CA ILE A 47 -0.54 -4.86 14.92
C ILE A 47 0.50 -4.40 13.88
N ASP A 48 0.13 -3.46 12.99
CA ASP A 48 0.99 -2.94 11.91
C ASP A 48 1.61 -4.04 11.01
N ALA A 49 0.95 -5.19 10.89
CA ALA A 49 1.38 -6.32 10.07
C ALA A 49 0.59 -6.43 8.77
N ALA A 50 -0.26 -5.45 8.45
CA ALA A 50 -0.98 -5.45 7.18
C ALA A 50 0.00 -5.24 6.00
N CYS A 51 -0.40 -5.68 4.81
CA CYS A 51 0.44 -5.51 3.62
C CYS A 51 0.82 -4.04 3.40
N GLY A 52 2.12 -3.76 3.31
CA GLY A 52 2.68 -2.40 3.20
C GLY A 52 3.25 -1.82 4.50
N GLN A 53 2.94 -2.40 5.66
CA GLN A 53 3.38 -1.92 6.98
C GLN A 53 4.59 -2.67 7.54
N LEU A 54 5.06 -3.71 6.87
CA LEU A 54 6.29 -4.44 7.20
C LEU A 54 7.53 -3.59 6.86
N ALA A 55 7.73 -2.49 7.58
CA ALA A 55 8.84 -1.57 7.37
C ALA A 55 10.15 -2.12 7.95
N GLY A 56 10.12 -2.89 9.05
CA GLY A 56 11.31 -3.44 9.70
C GLY A 56 12.40 -2.40 10.00
N GLN A 57 13.55 -2.84 10.49
CA GLN A 57 14.74 -2.00 10.56
C GLN A 57 15.55 -2.19 9.27
N VAL A 58 15.31 -1.37 8.25
CA VAL A 58 16.07 -1.45 6.99
C VAL A 58 17.36 -0.64 7.12
N HIS A 59 18.50 -1.32 7.21
CA HIS A 59 19.81 -0.70 7.05
C HIS A 59 20.03 -0.34 5.57
N ASN A 60 19.63 0.86 5.18
CA ASN A 60 19.70 1.33 3.80
C ASN A 60 21.16 1.60 3.38
N ARG A 61 21.79 0.63 2.70
CA ARG A 61 23.16 0.74 2.19
C ARG A 61 23.34 1.78 1.07
N LEU A 62 22.26 2.25 0.44
CA LEU A 62 22.33 3.23 -0.66
C LEU A 62 22.61 4.66 -0.19
N ARG A 63 22.36 4.99 1.09
CA ARG A 63 22.70 6.31 1.66
C ARG A 63 24.22 6.59 1.73
N ARG A 64 25.08 5.59 1.53
CA ARG A 64 26.55 5.77 1.55
C ARG A 64 27.14 6.24 0.22
N LEU A 65 26.36 6.27 -0.86
CA LEU A 65 26.86 6.63 -2.20
C LEU A 65 26.70 8.12 -2.55
N ASP A 66 26.11 8.94 -1.67
CA ASP A 66 25.90 10.38 -1.90
C ASP A 66 27.08 11.28 -1.45
N VAL A 67 28.29 10.72 -1.28
CA VAL A 67 29.49 11.55 -1.12
C VAL A 67 30.11 11.78 -2.49
N ARG A 68 29.64 12.80 -3.21
CA ARG A 68 30.39 13.36 -4.34
C ARG A 68 31.49 14.25 -3.74
N PRO A 69 32.79 13.96 -3.94
CA PRO A 69 33.83 14.86 -3.48
C PRO A 69 33.76 16.13 -4.34
N GLU A 70 33.66 17.26 -3.66
CA GLU A 70 33.69 18.59 -4.24
C GLU A 70 34.94 18.73 -5.14
N ILE A 71 34.73 18.89 -6.45
CA ILE A 71 35.78 19.41 -7.33
C ILE A 71 35.87 20.90 -7.03
N ARG A 72 36.90 21.26 -6.24
CA ARG A 72 37.33 22.64 -6.02
C ARG A 72 37.70 23.26 -7.37
N ALA A 73 37.10 24.41 -7.67
CA ALA A 73 37.62 25.39 -8.62
C ALA A 73 38.75 26.20 -7.97
#